data_AF-A0A257K4R2-F1
#
_entry.id   AF-A0A257K4R2-F1
#
_cell.length_a   1.000
_cell.length_b   1.000
_cell.length_c   1.000
_cell.angle_alpha   90.00
_cell.angle_beta   90.00
_cell.angle_gamma   90.00
#
_symmetry.space_group_name_H-M   'P 1'
#
loop_
_entity.id
_entity.type
_entity.pdbx_description
1 polymer ?
#
loop_
_entity_poly.entity_id
_entity_poly.type
_entity_poly.pdbx_seq_one_letter_code
_entity_poly.pdbx_strand_id
1 'polypeptide(L)'
;MLMNVKQNNPFRRAYALAFFFGVLGAILKINHIDNSNFFLVIALLCTIAYIALGIYEVNKSIKIDSSEKTLWTIGFITLGFFVGIYYMMNRDRIV
;
A
#
# COMPACT_ATOMS: atom_id res chain seq x y z
N MET A 1 -0.55 7.69 -32.83
CA MET A 1 0.06 8.33 -31.64
C MET A 1 -0.51 7.63 -30.41
N LEU A 2 0.09 6.51 -30.00
CA LEU A 2 -0.34 5.78 -28.81
C LEU A 2 0.09 6.61 -27.60
N MET A 3 -0.87 7.29 -26.98
CA MET A 3 -0.65 7.95 -25.70
C MET A 3 -0.11 6.90 -24.74
N ASN A 4 1.17 7.04 -24.41
CA ASN A 4 1.80 6.35 -23.30
C ASN A 4 1.13 6.90 -22.04
N VAL A 5 0.00 6.31 -21.66
CA VAL A 5 -0.66 6.57 -20.38
C VAL A 5 0.30 6.01 -19.34
N LYS A 6 1.25 6.84 -18.92
CA LYS A 6 2.12 6.62 -17.77
C LYS A 6 1.23 6.11 -16.65
N GLN A 7 1.30 4.81 -16.36
CA GLN A 7 0.33 4.13 -15.51
C GLN A 7 0.43 4.73 -14.11
N ASN A 8 -0.45 5.68 -13.82
CA ASN A 8 -0.56 6.31 -12.51
C ASN A 8 -1.08 5.24 -11.57
N ASN A 9 -0.17 4.55 -10.89
CA ASN A 9 -0.51 3.52 -9.91
C ASN A 9 -0.72 4.20 -8.54
N PRO A 10 -1.98 4.46 -8.12
CA PRO A 10 -2.26 5.15 -6.86
C PRO A 10 -1.79 4.33 -5.66
N PHE A 11 -1.88 2.99 -5.74
CA PHE A 11 -1.36 2.09 -4.73
C PHE A 11 0.13 2.31 -4.49
N ARG A 12 0.95 2.36 -5.55
CA ARG A 12 2.41 2.54 -5.42
C ARG A 12 2.76 3.86 -4.73
N ARG A 13 2.03 4.93 -5.03
CA ARG A 13 2.24 6.25 -4.39
C ARG A 13 1.83 6.21 -2.92
N ALA A 14 0.66 5.66 -2.61
CA ALA A 14 0.17 5.53 -1.25
C ALA A 14 1.09 4.67 -0.37
N TYR A 15 1.58 3.55 -0.91
CA TYR A 15 2.55 2.68 -0.26
C TYR A 15 3.88 3.40 0.02
N ALA A 16 4.43 4.11 -0.98
CA ALA A 16 5.67 4.86 -0.81
C ALA A 16 5.53 5.99 0.24
N LEU A 17 4.40 6.69 0.26
CA LEU A 17 4.11 7.72 1.27
C LEU A 17 3.97 7.11 2.67
N ALA A 18 3.25 6.00 2.80
CA ALA A 18 3.12 5.28 4.07
C ALA A 18 4.49 4.87 4.62
N PHE A 19 5.35 4.32 3.76
CA PHE A 19 6.71 3.95 4.14
C PHE A 19 7.55 5.17 4.54
N PHE A 20 7.55 6.22 3.71
CA PHE A 20 8.31 7.45 3.98
C PHE A 20 7.91 8.10 5.31
N PHE A 21 6.62 8.35 5.51
CA PHE A 21 6.12 8.95 6.75
C PHE A 21 6.27 8.02 7.95
N GLY A 22 6.18 6.70 7.75
CA GLY A 22 6.42 5.72 8.80
C GLY A 22 7.85 5.75 9.32
N VAL A 23 8.82 5.70 8.41
CA VAL A 23 10.25 5.80 8.76
C VAL A 23 10.57 7.16 9.38
N LEU A 24 10.10 8.25 8.76
CA LEU A 24 10.32 9.61 9.28
C LEU A 24 9.72 9.76 10.69
N GLY A 25 8.45 9.37 10.87
CA GLY A 25 7.76 9.43 12.16
C GLY A 25 8.45 8.59 13.23
N ALA A 26 8.93 7.40 12.88
CA ALA A 26 9.68 6.54 13.79
C ALA A 26 11.02 7.17 14.23
N ILE A 27 11.79 7.72 13.28
CA ILE A 27 13.06 8.42 13.58
C ILE A 27 12.81 9.60 14.52
N LEU A 28 11.79 10.42 14.23
CA LEU A 28 11.43 11.55 15.09
C LEU A 28 11.02 11.07 16.50
N LYS A 29 10.26 9.97 16.59
CA LYS A 29 9.80 9.42 17.87
C LYS A 29 10.93 8.90 18.74
N ILE A 30 11.90 8.21 18.15
CA ILE A 30 13.08 7.68 18.85
C ILE A 30 13.97 8.81 19.37
N ASN A 31 14.12 9.89 18.60
CA ASN A 31 14.91 11.06 19.02
C ASN A 31 14.15 12.01 19.96
N HIS A 32 12.95 11.65 20.42
CA HIS A 32 12.11 12.48 21.28
C HIS A 32 11.83 13.89 20.72
N ILE A 33 11.75 14.02 19.39
CA ILE A 33 11.44 15.30 18.73
C ILE A 33 9.92 15.56 18.83
N ASP A 34 9.56 16.79 19.17
CA ASP A 34 8.17 17.23 19.24
C ASP A 34 7.42 17.01 17.91
N ASN A 35 6.11 16.81 17.96
CA ASN A 35 5.24 16.51 16.82
C ASN A 35 5.51 15.17 16.09
N SER A 36 6.37 14.28 16.59
CA SER A 36 6.58 12.95 16.00
C SER A 36 5.28 12.15 15.81
N ASN A 37 4.31 12.32 16.73
CA ASN A 37 3.02 11.63 16.68
C ASN A 37 2.21 12.03 15.43
N PHE A 38 2.31 13.27 14.97
CA PHE A 38 1.60 13.74 13.78
C PHE A 38 2.04 12.97 12.52
N PHE A 39 3.35 12.78 12.35
CA PHE A 39 3.91 12.01 11.23
C PHE A 39 3.51 10.53 11.30
N LEU A 40 3.48 9.93 12.49
CA LEU A 40 3.01 8.56 12.69
C LEU A 40 1.52 8.40 12.36
N VAL A 41 0.68 9.38 12.70
CA VAL A 41 -0.74 9.37 12.33
C VAL A 41 -0.90 9.46 10.81
N ILE A 42 -0.15 10.32 10.13
CA ILE A 42 -0.16 10.40 8.66
C ILE A 42 0.28 9.05 8.06
N ALA A 43 1.35 8.46 8.59
CA ALA A 43 1.82 7.15 8.14
C ALA A 43 0.75 6.06 8.29
N LEU A 44 0.01 6.07 9.39
CA LEU A 44 -1.09 5.14 9.63
C LEU A 44 -2.24 5.35 8.63
N LEU A 45 -2.64 6.59 8.38
CA LEU A 45 -3.68 6.91 7.39
C LEU A 45 -3.28 6.48 5.98
N CYS A 46 -2.02 6.75 5.58
CA CYS A 46 -1.50 6.27 4.30
C CYS A 46 -1.45 4.74 4.25
N THR A 47 -1.15 4.07 5.38
CA THR A 47 -1.12 2.61 5.48
C THR A 47 -2.50 2.02 5.21
N ILE A 48 -3.53 2.54 5.89
CA ILE A 48 -4.91 2.12 5.66
C ILE A 48 -5.33 2.40 4.21
N ALA A 49 -4.95 3.55 3.65
CA ALA A 49 -5.30 3.92 2.29
C ALA A 49 -4.72 2.95 1.25
N TYR A 50 -3.43 2.58 1.34
CA TYR A 50 -2.86 1.64 0.37
C TYR A 50 -3.41 0.22 0.54
N ILE A 51 -3.69 -0.21 1.78
CA ILE A 51 -4.34 -1.50 2.05
C ILE A 51 -5.72 -1.55 1.38
N ALA A 52 -6.54 -0.53 1.57
CA ALA A 52 -7.86 -0.44 0.96
C ALA A 52 -7.79 -0.42 -0.58
N LEU A 53 -6.85 0.34 -1.16
CA LEU A 53 -6.63 0.35 -2.60
C LEU A 53 -6.19 -1.02 -3.14
N GLY A 54 -5.27 -1.70 -2.44
CA GLY A 54 -4.80 -3.03 -2.83
C GLY A 54 -5.93 -4.06 -2.83
N ILE A 55 -6.73 -4.07 -1.76
CA ILE A 55 -7.93 -4.93 -1.66
C ILE A 55 -8.92 -4.61 -2.76
N TYR A 56 -9.18 -3.33 -3.04
CA TYR A 56 -10.08 -2.91 -4.11
C TYR A 56 -9.60 -3.37 -5.50
N GLU A 57 -8.33 -3.16 -5.83
CA GLU A 57 -7.76 -3.55 -7.12
C GLU A 57 -7.77 -5.07 -7.32
N VAL A 58 -7.41 -5.84 -6.28
CA VAL A 58 -7.47 -7.31 -6.28
C VAL A 58 -8.90 -7.81 -6.50
N ASN A 59 -9.87 -7.31 -5.75
CA ASN A 59 -11.24 -7.83 -5.81
C ASN A 59 -11.92 -7.53 -7.15
N LYS A 60 -11.54 -6.42 -7.80
CA LYS A 60 -12.03 -6.03 -9.13
C LYS A 60 -11.38 -6.80 -10.28
N SER A 61 -10.27 -7.49 -10.03
CA SER A 61 -9.58 -8.24 -11.08
C SER A 61 -10.42 -9.38 -11.65
N ILE A 62 -10.29 -9.59 -12.96
CA ILE A 62 -10.83 -10.74 -13.69
C ILE A 62 -9.81 -11.87 -13.89
N LYS A 63 -8.53 -11.63 -13.55
CA LYS A 63 -7.43 -12.56 -13.80
C LYS A 63 -7.30 -13.63 -12.72
N ILE A 64 -7.76 -13.35 -11.51
CA ILE A 64 -7.61 -14.20 -10.33
C ILE A 64 -8.97 -14.74 -9.85
N ASP A 65 -8.94 -15.94 -9.29
CA ASP A 65 -10.13 -16.62 -8.75
C ASP A 65 -10.61 -16.01 -7.42
N SER A 66 -11.86 -16.27 -7.07
CA SER A 66 -12.50 -15.80 -5.83
C SER A 66 -11.79 -16.25 -4.55
N SER A 67 -11.22 -17.47 -4.55
CA SER A 67 -10.44 -17.98 -3.42
C SER A 67 -9.15 -17.18 -3.22
N GLU A 68 -8.45 -16.86 -4.31
CA GLU A 68 -7.21 -16.07 -4.28
C GLU A 68 -7.47 -14.63 -3.81
N LYS A 69 -8.57 -14.01 -4.26
CA LYS A 69 -9.00 -12.68 -3.80
C LYS A 69 -9.17 -12.60 -2.27
N THR A 70 -9.72 -13.66 -1.69
CA THR A 70 -9.92 -13.77 -0.24
C THR A 70 -8.57 -13.84 0.48
N LEU A 71 -7.63 -14.66 -0.01
CA LEU A 71 -6.28 -14.76 0.54
C LEU A 71 -5.51 -13.44 0.44
N TRP A 72 -5.61 -12.75 -0.69
CA TRP A 72 -5.04 -11.42 -0.86
C TRP A 72 -5.61 -10.42 0.14
N THR A 73 -6.92 -10.44 0.38
CA THR A 73 -7.58 -9.56 1.36
C THR A 73 -7.07 -9.84 2.77
N ILE A 74 -7.01 -11.11 3.18
CA ILE A 74 -6.46 -11.53 4.48
C ILE A 74 -4.99 -11.11 4.60
N GLY A 75 -4.21 -11.32 3.54
CA GLY A 75 -2.80 -10.95 3.50
C GLY A 75 -2.58 -9.45 3.63
N PHE A 76 -3.38 -8.63 2.96
CA PHE A 76 -3.30 -7.17 3.08
C PHE A 76 -3.60 -6.66 4.49
N ILE A 77 -4.55 -7.29 5.19
CA ILE A 77 -4.94 -6.89 6.55
C ILE A 77 -3.90 -7.34 7.59
N THR A 78 -3.38 -8.57 7.46
CA THR A 78 -2.49 -9.17 8.47
C THR A 78 -1.01 -8.88 8.23
N LEU A 79 -0.59 -8.85 6.97
CA LEU A 79 0.81 -8.74 6.53
C LEU A 79 0.99 -7.58 5.54
N GLY A 80 0.23 -6.49 5.70
CA GLY A 80 0.08 -5.42 4.71
C GLY A 80 1.39 -4.88 4.13
N PHE A 81 2.45 -4.75 4.93
CA PHE A 81 3.75 -4.32 4.43
C PHE A 81 4.35 -5.30 3.41
N PHE A 82 4.47 -6.58 3.79
CA PHE A 82 5.08 -7.62 2.94
C PHE A 82 4.19 -7.94 1.73
N VAL A 83 2.88 -8.04 1.95
CA VAL A 83 1.91 -8.29 0.89
C VAL A 83 1.85 -7.11 -0.08
N GLY A 84 2.02 -5.88 0.40
CA GLY A 84 2.11 -4.70 -0.46
C GLY A 84 3.33 -4.71 -1.38
N ILE A 85 4.50 -5.17 -0.90
CA ILE A 85 5.68 -5.37 -1.75
C ILE A 85 5.41 -6.45 -2.79
N TYR A 86 4.92 -7.62 -2.32
CA TYR A 86 4.65 -8.76 -3.20
C TYR A 86 3.62 -8.41 -4.28
N TYR A 87 2.57 -7.68 -3.92
CA TYR A 87 1.59 -7.12 -4.83
C TYR A 87 2.23 -6.20 -5.87
N MET A 88 3.07 -5.25 -5.44
CA MET A 88 3.73 -4.31 -6.34
C MET A 88 4.62 -5.04 -7.37
N MET A 89 5.30 -6.11 -6.98
CA MET A 89 6.14 -6.92 -7.87
C MET A 89 5.34 -7.76 -8.87
N ASN A 90 4.14 -8.23 -8.48
CA ASN A 90 3.34 -9.16 -9.27
C ASN A 90 2.07 -8.52 -9.88
N ARG A 91 1.95 -7.20 -9.82
CA ARG A 91 0.72 -6.48 -10.17
C ARG A 91 0.19 -6.82 -11.56
N ASP A 92 1.05 -6.99 -12.56
CA ASP A 92 0.63 -7.28 -13.95
C ASP A 92 -0.05 -8.65 -14.11
N ARG A 93 0.23 -9.59 -13.20
CA ARG A 93 -0.43 -10.91 -13.13
C ARG A 93 -1.77 -10.84 -12.41
N ILE A 94 -1.89 -9.90 -11.47
CA ILE A 94 -3.03 -9.80 -10.55
C ILE A 94 -4.11 -8.87 -11.09
N VAL A 95 -3.76 -7.72 -11.68
CA VAL A 95 -4.70 -6.69 -12.19
C VAL A 95 -4.58 -6.59 -13.71
#